data_AF-A0A3D9LA51-F1
#
_entry.id   AF-A0A3D9LA51-F1
#
_cell.length_a   1.000
_cell.length_b   1.000
_cell.length_c   1.000
_cell.angle_alpha   90.00
_cell.angle_beta   90.00
_cell.angle_gamma   90.00
#
_symmetry.space_group_name_H-M   'P 1'
#
loop_
_entity.id
_entity.type
_entity.pdbx_description
1 polymer ?
#
loop_
_entity_poly.entity_id
_entity_poly.type
_entity_poly.pdbx_seq_one_letter_code
_entity_poly.pdbx_strand_id
1 'polypeptide(L)'
;MTMDDTPRRSPSRVHQWLELAETVLGNASDRMDAINIFPVPDGDTGSNLYGTVRAARAAVAEETTEDVGALMSLAGRAALDQARGNSGTLLAVMLIGMSEPLTGHERLAAPTLASALERAQTSCWAALSDPQEGTMLTVLAAAARAASEHAAGLRGQPDDQVMSRRELGAALDAIVGAAWQAVVQTEGQLPALTAAHVVDAGGMGLLLVLDSLRATVMGTSIDPGLLDGLHGFSASDPHIHEGLDSPVGYELMCSISLDPLTAATLRFELNDMGDSVIMSPVGTSGEESGEPNAPVRWRLHVHVDDHAAAEALVRKAGEPENLVITSLQDPETAG
;
A
#
# COMPACT_ATOMS: atom_id res chain seq x y z
N MET A 1 23.97 38.49 -11.09
CA MET A 1 23.35 37.21 -11.50
C MET A 1 24.30 36.11 -11.05
N THR A 2 24.26 35.78 -9.78
CA THR A 2 25.01 34.66 -9.20
C THR A 2 24.23 33.40 -9.54
N MET A 3 24.77 32.59 -10.46
CA MET A 3 24.32 31.22 -10.62
C MET A 3 24.55 30.51 -9.28
N ASP A 4 23.46 30.08 -8.67
CA ASP A 4 23.46 29.22 -7.51
C ASP A 4 24.07 27.88 -7.94
N ASP A 5 25.37 27.71 -7.67
CA ASP A 5 26.17 26.52 -8.00
C ASP A 5 26.15 25.52 -6.83
N THR A 6 25.01 25.43 -6.14
CA THR A 6 24.80 24.41 -5.13
C THR A 6 24.73 23.05 -5.85
N PRO A 7 25.70 22.13 -5.62
CA PRO A 7 25.71 20.85 -6.31
C PRO A 7 24.41 20.12 -5.99
N ARG A 8 23.59 19.83 -7.02
CA ARG A 8 22.39 19.00 -6.87
C ARG A 8 22.82 17.65 -6.30
N ARG A 9 22.46 17.39 -5.04
CA ARG A 9 22.69 16.09 -4.40
C ARG A 9 21.93 15.01 -5.18
N SER A 10 22.52 13.82 -5.23
CA SER A 10 21.84 12.67 -5.81
C SER A 10 20.61 12.32 -4.97
N PRO A 11 19.47 11.95 -5.59
CA PRO A 11 18.26 11.58 -4.86
C PRO A 11 18.53 10.41 -3.90
N SER A 12 17.82 10.37 -2.77
CA SER A 12 17.89 9.26 -1.82
C SER A 12 17.52 7.92 -2.49
N ARG A 13 17.97 6.80 -1.92
CA ARG A 13 17.59 5.45 -2.42
C ARG A 13 16.08 5.21 -2.29
N VAL A 14 15.44 5.79 -1.28
CA VAL A 14 13.97 5.74 -1.12
C VAL A 14 13.29 6.50 -2.25
N HIS A 15 13.76 7.70 -2.61
CA HIS A 15 13.23 8.42 -3.77
C HIS A 15 13.40 7.63 -5.07
N GLN A 16 14.58 7.07 -5.32
CA GLN A 16 14.83 6.26 -6.53
C GLN A 16 13.92 5.03 -6.62
N TRP A 17 13.68 4.37 -5.47
CA TRP A 17 12.75 3.24 -5.41
C TRP A 17 11.33 3.68 -5.74
N LEU A 18 10.83 4.74 -5.10
CA LEU A 18 9.48 5.24 -5.35
C LEU A 18 9.31 5.77 -6.78
N GLU A 19 10.36 6.34 -7.37
CA GLU A 19 10.38 6.78 -8.77
C GLU A 19 10.29 5.59 -9.75
N LEU A 20 11.02 4.51 -9.48
CA LEU A 20 10.91 3.30 -10.27
C LEU A 20 9.52 2.66 -10.09
N ALA A 21 9.02 2.58 -8.86
CA ALA A 21 7.69 2.05 -8.58
C ALA A 21 6.58 2.87 -9.26
N GLU A 22 6.66 4.21 -9.24
CA GLU A 22 5.72 5.09 -9.95
C GLU A 22 5.72 4.78 -11.45
N THR A 23 6.91 4.66 -12.06
CA THR A 23 7.04 4.37 -13.50
C THR A 23 6.42 3.03 -13.85
N VAL A 24 6.70 2.00 -13.05
CA VAL A 24 6.25 0.63 -13.32
C VAL A 24 4.75 0.49 -13.10
N LEU A 25 4.21 1.07 -12.02
CA LEU A 25 2.77 1.10 -11.77
C LEU A 25 2.04 1.90 -12.84
N GLY A 26 2.56 3.04 -13.27
CA GLY A 26 1.98 3.83 -14.37
C GLY A 26 1.87 3.02 -15.67
N ASN A 27 2.90 2.25 -16.01
CA ASN A 27 2.89 1.36 -17.20
C ASN A 27 1.99 0.13 -17.05
N ALA A 28 1.60 -0.21 -15.82
CA ALA A 28 0.78 -1.36 -15.49
C ALA A 28 -0.66 -0.98 -15.11
N SER A 29 -0.95 0.32 -14.95
CA SER A 29 -2.21 0.86 -14.41
C SER A 29 -3.42 0.28 -15.11
N ASP A 30 -3.53 0.52 -16.43
CA ASP A 30 -4.68 0.09 -17.23
C ASP A 30 -4.90 -1.44 -17.18
N ARG A 31 -3.83 -2.22 -17.03
CA ARG A 31 -3.92 -3.70 -16.93
C ARG A 31 -4.32 -4.16 -15.54
N MET A 32 -3.90 -3.47 -14.48
CA MET A 32 -4.38 -3.74 -13.13
C MET A 32 -5.86 -3.35 -13.01
N ASP A 33 -6.22 -2.20 -13.56
CA ASP A 33 -7.60 -1.72 -13.66
C ASP A 33 -8.47 -2.74 -14.42
N ALA A 34 -7.92 -3.31 -15.52
CA ALA A 34 -8.59 -4.34 -16.32
C ALA A 34 -8.92 -5.64 -15.57
N ILE A 35 -8.23 -5.96 -14.47
CA ILE A 35 -8.44 -7.20 -13.69
C ILE A 35 -8.97 -6.95 -12.28
N ASN A 36 -9.23 -5.70 -11.92
CA ASN A 36 -9.73 -5.33 -10.59
C ASN A 36 -11.20 -5.73 -10.43
N ILE A 37 -11.48 -6.87 -9.80
CA ILE A 37 -12.85 -7.37 -9.56
C ILE A 37 -13.18 -7.63 -8.09
N PHE A 38 -12.25 -7.33 -7.18
CA PHE A 38 -12.42 -7.58 -5.76
C PHE A 38 -11.84 -6.45 -4.90
N PRO A 39 -12.52 -6.05 -3.81
CA PRO A 39 -13.86 -6.45 -3.39
C PRO A 39 -14.96 -5.87 -4.29
N VAL A 40 -14.66 -4.76 -4.97
CA VAL A 40 -15.58 -4.05 -5.87
C VAL A 40 -14.98 -4.01 -7.27
N PRO A 41 -15.73 -4.38 -8.32
CA PRO A 41 -15.26 -4.31 -9.71
C PRO A 41 -15.41 -2.88 -10.28
N ASP A 42 -14.71 -1.92 -9.67
CA ASP A 42 -14.72 -0.49 -10.06
C ASP A 42 -13.59 -0.11 -11.02
N GLY A 43 -12.64 -1.01 -11.25
CA GLY A 43 -11.60 -0.83 -12.27
C GLY A 43 -10.61 0.29 -11.97
N ASP A 44 -10.35 0.59 -10.69
CA ASP A 44 -9.50 1.74 -10.32
C ASP A 44 -8.18 1.39 -9.58
N THR A 45 -7.93 0.11 -9.28
CA THR A 45 -6.82 -0.32 -8.42
C THR A 45 -5.44 0.14 -8.92
N GLY A 46 -5.17 0.00 -10.21
CA GLY A 46 -3.93 0.48 -10.83
C GLY A 46 -3.79 2.00 -10.70
N SER A 47 -4.85 2.73 -11.04
CA SER A 47 -4.89 4.19 -10.95
C SER A 47 -4.70 4.69 -9.51
N ASN A 48 -5.31 4.01 -8.54
CA ASN A 48 -5.17 4.29 -7.10
C ASN A 48 -3.73 4.05 -6.62
N LEU A 49 -3.13 2.90 -6.94
CA LEU A 49 -1.76 2.59 -6.56
C LEU A 49 -0.74 3.55 -7.18
N TYR A 50 -0.90 3.86 -8.47
CA TYR A 50 -0.06 4.84 -9.16
C TYR A 50 -0.13 6.23 -8.49
N GLY A 51 -1.35 6.71 -8.22
CA GLY A 51 -1.56 8.00 -7.55
C GLY A 51 -0.93 8.05 -6.16
N THR A 52 -1.07 6.98 -5.38
CA THR A 52 -0.49 6.83 -4.04
C THR A 52 1.05 6.85 -4.07
N VAL A 53 1.69 6.06 -4.95
CA VAL A 53 3.17 6.05 -5.04
C VAL A 53 3.70 7.39 -5.55
N ARG A 54 3.02 8.03 -6.50
CA ARG A 54 3.40 9.36 -6.98
C ARG A 54 3.41 10.40 -5.86
N ALA A 55 2.40 10.37 -4.98
CA ALA A 55 2.35 11.23 -3.81
C ALA A 55 3.51 10.94 -2.84
N ALA A 56 3.78 9.65 -2.58
CA ALA A 56 4.90 9.20 -1.75
C ALA A 56 6.25 9.69 -2.28
N ARG A 57 6.51 9.51 -3.59
CA ARG A 57 7.76 9.93 -4.25
C ARG A 57 7.93 11.44 -4.18
N ALA A 58 6.88 12.20 -4.49
CA ALA A 58 6.94 13.66 -4.49
C ALA A 58 7.31 14.22 -3.11
N ALA A 59 6.82 13.61 -2.04
CA ALA A 59 7.09 14.06 -0.67
C ALA A 59 8.56 13.91 -0.24
N VAL A 60 9.30 12.96 -0.80
CA VAL A 60 10.71 12.70 -0.44
C VAL A 60 11.71 13.26 -1.47
N ALA A 61 11.25 13.97 -2.49
CA ALA A 61 12.09 14.39 -3.61
C ALA A 61 13.14 15.44 -3.25
N GLU A 62 12.81 16.36 -2.35
CA GLU A 62 13.68 17.46 -1.92
C GLU A 62 14.28 17.24 -0.52
N GLU A 63 14.01 16.07 0.09
CA GLU A 63 14.46 15.76 1.43
C GLU A 63 15.97 15.51 1.50
N THR A 64 16.57 15.96 2.60
CA THR A 64 18.03 15.91 2.80
C THR A 64 18.50 14.89 3.82
N THR A 65 17.56 14.28 4.56
CA THR A 65 17.86 13.22 5.53
C THR A 65 18.24 11.93 4.83
N GLU A 66 19.16 11.17 5.44
CA GLU A 66 19.53 9.81 5.01
C GLU A 66 18.79 8.73 5.81
N ASP A 67 18.04 9.12 6.84
CA ASP A 67 17.24 8.20 7.67
C ASP A 67 16.12 7.58 6.84
N VAL A 68 16.23 6.27 6.61
CA VAL A 68 15.28 5.49 5.81
C VAL A 68 13.91 5.47 6.48
N GLY A 69 13.85 5.32 7.81
CA GLY A 69 12.60 5.34 8.55
C GLY A 69 11.90 6.70 8.44
N ALA A 70 12.64 7.80 8.58
CA ALA A 70 12.09 9.14 8.43
C ALA A 70 11.53 9.38 7.02
N LEU A 71 12.28 9.00 5.98
CA LEU A 71 11.82 9.10 4.58
C LEU A 71 10.58 8.24 4.32
N MET A 72 10.57 7.00 4.82
CA MET A 72 9.43 6.09 4.69
C MET A 72 8.18 6.61 5.41
N SER A 73 8.35 7.20 6.60
CA SER A 73 7.25 7.79 7.36
C SER A 73 6.66 8.99 6.63
N LEU A 74 7.51 9.87 6.10
CA LEU A 74 7.08 11.03 5.30
C LEU A 74 6.37 10.60 4.02
N ALA A 75 6.97 9.68 3.25
CA ALA A 75 6.40 9.11 2.05
C ALA A 75 5.03 8.47 2.31
N GLY A 76 4.93 7.63 3.35
CA GLY A 76 3.71 6.95 3.73
C GLY A 76 2.59 7.89 4.19
N ARG A 77 2.91 8.95 4.94
CA ARG A 77 1.92 9.97 5.33
C ARG A 77 1.38 10.73 4.13
N ALA A 78 2.25 11.19 3.23
CA ALA A 78 1.83 11.87 2.01
C ALA A 78 1.02 10.95 1.08
N ALA A 79 1.42 9.68 1.01
CA ALA A 79 0.68 8.64 0.29
C ALA A 79 -0.73 8.45 0.88
N LEU A 80 -0.87 8.43 2.22
CA LEU A 80 -2.13 8.22 2.92
C LEU A 80 -3.10 9.40 2.77
N ASP A 81 -2.56 10.63 2.78
CA ASP A 81 -3.35 11.85 2.56
C ASP A 81 -3.97 11.89 1.15
N GLN A 82 -3.26 11.36 0.17
CA GLN A 82 -3.69 11.32 -1.24
C GLN A 82 -4.29 9.98 -1.65
N ALA A 83 -4.33 9.00 -0.74
CA ALA A 83 -4.83 7.67 -1.02
C ALA A 83 -6.32 7.71 -1.35
N ARG A 84 -6.65 6.91 -2.37
CA ARG A 84 -8.01 6.58 -2.82
C ARG A 84 -8.09 5.06 -2.89
N GLY A 85 -9.28 4.52 -2.70
CA GLY A 85 -9.42 3.07 -2.70
C GLY A 85 -8.81 2.42 -1.46
N ASN A 86 -9.16 1.14 -1.28
CA ASN A 86 -8.49 0.28 -0.31
C ASN A 86 -7.05 -0.01 -0.73
N SER A 87 -6.79 -0.21 -2.02
CA SER A 87 -5.46 -0.54 -2.55
C SER A 87 -4.45 0.59 -2.29
N GLY A 88 -4.81 1.84 -2.60
CA GLY A 88 -3.99 3.02 -2.31
C GLY A 88 -3.80 3.23 -0.80
N THR A 89 -4.85 3.07 -0.01
CA THR A 89 -4.79 3.22 1.45
C THR A 89 -3.89 2.16 2.09
N LEU A 90 -4.02 0.89 1.71
CA LEU A 90 -3.19 -0.20 2.20
C LEU A 90 -1.72 -0.03 1.84
N LEU A 91 -1.42 0.42 0.62
CA LEU A 91 -0.04 0.70 0.22
C LEU A 91 0.57 1.81 1.09
N ALA A 92 -0.19 2.87 1.38
CA ALA A 92 0.26 3.93 2.27
C ALA A 92 0.47 3.43 3.71
N VAL A 93 -0.46 2.62 4.23
CA VAL A 93 -0.33 1.98 5.55
C VAL A 93 0.89 1.05 5.62
N MET A 94 1.20 0.35 4.52
CA MET A 94 2.40 -0.48 4.43
C MET A 94 3.65 0.38 4.56
N LEU A 95 3.77 1.49 3.80
CA LEU A 95 4.92 2.40 3.89
C LEU A 95 5.09 2.97 5.30
N ILE A 96 3.99 3.37 5.95
CA ILE A 96 4.00 3.83 7.34
C ILE A 96 4.44 2.71 8.28
N GLY A 97 3.90 1.50 8.15
CA GLY A 97 4.26 0.35 8.98
C GLY A 97 5.73 -0.05 8.85
N MET A 98 6.29 0.06 7.64
CA MET A 98 7.73 -0.16 7.42
C MET A 98 8.62 0.89 8.09
N SER A 99 8.12 2.10 8.33
CA SER A 99 8.95 3.22 8.80
C SER A 99 9.48 3.04 10.23
N GLU A 100 8.65 2.51 11.14
CA GLU A 100 8.96 2.43 12.56
C GLU A 100 10.23 1.59 12.83
N PRO A 101 10.36 0.33 12.36
CA PRO A 101 11.59 -0.46 12.55
C PRO A 101 12.82 0.07 11.83
N LEU A 102 12.65 1.03 10.92
CA LEU A 102 13.73 1.63 10.13
C LEU A 102 14.18 3.00 10.68
N THR A 103 13.54 3.50 11.74
CA THR A 103 13.87 4.80 12.34
C THR A 103 15.31 4.84 12.82
N GLY A 104 16.06 5.87 12.43
CA GLY A 104 17.48 6.04 12.77
C GLY A 104 18.44 5.20 11.92
N HIS A 105 17.95 4.41 10.96
CA HIS A 105 18.79 3.64 10.06
C HIS A 105 19.06 4.40 8.76
N GLU A 106 20.32 4.73 8.47
CA GLU A 106 20.73 5.32 7.18
C GLU A 106 20.78 4.30 6.04
N ARG A 107 20.75 3.00 6.36
CA ARG A 107 20.88 1.91 5.40
C ARG A 107 19.93 0.77 5.75
N LEU A 108 19.29 0.24 4.72
CA LEU A 108 18.50 -0.98 4.80
C LEU A 108 19.42 -2.21 4.89
N ALA A 109 19.05 -3.19 5.69
CA ALA A 109 19.70 -4.49 5.81
C ALA A 109 18.64 -5.60 5.88
N ALA A 110 19.03 -6.86 5.63
CA ALA A 110 18.06 -7.96 5.60
C ALA A 110 17.26 -8.11 6.91
N PRO A 111 17.86 -8.03 8.12
CA PRO A 111 17.09 -8.12 9.37
C PRO A 111 16.12 -6.96 9.58
N THR A 112 16.53 -5.72 9.27
CA THR A 112 15.67 -4.54 9.45
C THR A 112 14.54 -4.50 8.42
N LEU A 113 14.79 -4.98 7.19
CA LEU A 113 13.74 -5.17 6.18
C LEU A 113 12.72 -6.23 6.62
N ALA A 114 13.15 -7.34 7.23
CA ALA A 114 12.24 -8.35 7.76
C ALA A 114 11.32 -7.76 8.83
N SER A 115 11.87 -7.06 9.82
CA SER A 115 11.08 -6.38 10.85
C SER A 115 10.13 -5.32 10.27
N ALA A 116 10.58 -4.56 9.27
CA ALA A 116 9.76 -3.57 8.58
C ALA A 116 8.55 -4.21 7.88
N LEU A 117 8.75 -5.32 7.17
CA LEU A 117 7.66 -6.04 6.48
C LEU A 117 6.71 -6.74 7.44
N GLU A 118 7.20 -7.33 8.54
CA GLU A 118 6.34 -7.88 9.61
C GLU A 118 5.44 -6.82 10.24
N ARG A 119 6.01 -5.64 10.52
CA ARG A 119 5.26 -4.50 11.06
C ARG A 119 4.22 -3.99 10.06
N ALA A 120 4.61 -3.86 8.79
CA ALA A 120 3.70 -3.47 7.72
C ALA A 120 2.54 -4.44 7.54
N GLN A 121 2.81 -5.75 7.54
CA GLN A 121 1.77 -6.79 7.49
C GLN A 121 0.78 -6.62 8.65
N THR A 122 1.28 -6.47 9.88
CA THR A 122 0.43 -6.28 11.06
C THR A 122 -0.45 -5.02 10.94
N SER A 123 0.12 -3.91 10.47
CA SER A 123 -0.61 -2.66 10.26
C SER A 123 -1.71 -2.79 9.21
N CYS A 124 -1.41 -3.37 8.05
CA CYS A 124 -2.36 -3.54 6.95
C CYS A 124 -3.53 -4.44 7.35
N TRP A 125 -3.25 -5.54 8.05
CA TRP A 125 -4.31 -6.42 8.59
C TRP A 125 -5.18 -5.71 9.62
N ALA A 126 -4.57 -4.93 10.52
CA ALA A 126 -5.31 -4.20 11.55
C ALA A 126 -6.15 -3.04 10.97
N ALA A 127 -5.81 -2.51 9.80
CA ALA A 127 -6.49 -1.37 9.17
C ALA A 127 -7.88 -1.73 8.60
N LEU A 128 -8.09 -2.98 8.16
CA LEU A 128 -9.31 -3.44 7.50
C LEU A 128 -10.30 -4.08 8.45
N SER A 129 -11.58 -3.71 8.39
CA SER A 129 -12.60 -4.35 9.24
C SER A 129 -12.82 -5.82 8.89
N ASP A 130 -12.74 -6.16 7.60
CA ASP A 130 -12.84 -7.53 7.11
C ASP A 130 -11.66 -7.85 6.16
N PRO A 131 -10.48 -8.19 6.71
CA PRO A 131 -9.31 -8.50 5.90
C PRO A 131 -9.46 -9.87 5.21
N GLN A 132 -9.20 -9.91 3.90
CA GLN A 132 -9.40 -11.10 3.08
C GLN A 132 -8.08 -11.62 2.52
N GLU A 133 -7.86 -12.93 2.63
CA GLU A 133 -6.84 -13.63 1.84
C GLU A 133 -7.25 -13.65 0.35
N GLY A 134 -6.29 -13.88 -0.55
CA GLY A 134 -6.50 -13.70 -1.98
C GLY A 134 -6.42 -12.26 -2.45
N THR A 135 -5.97 -11.34 -1.58
CA THR A 135 -5.75 -9.93 -1.89
C THR A 135 -4.27 -9.55 -1.76
N MET A 136 -3.95 -8.27 -1.89
CA MET A 136 -2.66 -7.67 -1.52
C MET A 136 -2.13 -8.14 -0.16
N LEU A 137 -3.01 -8.44 0.81
CA LEU A 137 -2.61 -8.95 2.13
C LEU A 137 -1.89 -10.30 2.05
N THR A 138 -2.28 -11.18 1.13
CA THR A 138 -1.63 -12.48 0.93
C THR A 138 -0.21 -12.30 0.39
N VAL A 139 -0.03 -11.37 -0.54
CA VAL A 139 1.28 -11.04 -1.11
C VAL A 139 2.20 -10.41 -0.07
N LEU A 140 1.68 -9.47 0.72
CA LEU A 140 2.42 -8.85 1.82
C LEU A 140 2.83 -9.89 2.89
N ALA A 141 1.92 -10.80 3.25
CA ALA A 141 2.20 -11.87 4.20
C ALA A 141 3.28 -12.83 3.69
N ALA A 142 3.25 -13.19 2.40
CA ALA A 142 4.28 -14.03 1.79
C ALA A 142 5.65 -13.33 1.76
N ALA A 143 5.67 -12.04 1.40
CA ALA A 143 6.87 -11.21 1.40
C ALA A 143 7.48 -11.09 2.81
N ALA A 144 6.67 -10.76 3.82
CA ALA A 144 7.11 -10.66 5.21
C ALA A 144 7.67 -12.00 5.71
N ARG A 145 6.95 -13.11 5.49
CA ARG A 145 7.42 -14.45 5.88
C ARG A 145 8.76 -14.81 5.23
N ALA A 146 8.93 -14.56 3.93
CA ALA A 146 10.18 -14.83 3.22
C ALA A 146 11.35 -14.00 3.79
N ALA A 147 11.11 -12.72 4.12
CA ALA A 147 12.09 -11.87 4.74
C ALA A 147 12.51 -12.41 6.13
N SER A 148 11.55 -12.82 6.95
CA SER A 148 11.78 -13.36 8.29
C SER A 148 12.52 -14.71 8.25
N GLU A 149 12.13 -15.62 7.35
CA GLU A 149 12.82 -16.88 7.13
C GLU A 149 14.28 -16.67 6.70
N HIS A 150 14.51 -15.73 5.78
CA HIS A 150 15.84 -15.35 5.35
C HIS A 150 16.67 -14.79 6.51
N ALA A 151 16.14 -13.81 7.25
CA ALA A 151 16.80 -13.21 8.40
C ALA A 151 17.10 -14.24 9.51
N ALA A 152 16.22 -15.21 9.73
CA ALA A 152 16.45 -16.30 10.69
C ALA A 152 17.63 -17.19 10.27
N GLY A 153 17.84 -17.41 8.98
CA GLY A 153 18.99 -18.14 8.42
C GLY A 153 20.34 -17.43 8.62
N LEU A 154 20.32 -16.15 8.96
CA LEU A 154 21.53 -15.35 9.23
C LEU A 154 22.01 -15.43 10.68
N ARG A 155 21.24 -16.08 11.58
CA ARG A 155 21.58 -16.17 13.00
C ARG A 155 22.94 -16.84 13.20
N GLY A 156 23.83 -16.15 13.94
CA GLY A 156 25.17 -16.64 14.24
C GLY A 156 26.22 -16.38 13.15
N GLN A 157 25.84 -15.71 12.05
CA GLN A 157 26.80 -15.21 11.08
C GLN A 157 27.45 -13.89 11.55
N PRO A 158 28.63 -13.53 11.04
CA PRO A 158 29.28 -12.25 11.35
C PRO A 158 28.44 -11.03 10.93
N ASP A 159 28.40 -9.99 11.76
CA ASP A 159 27.58 -8.79 11.53
C ASP A 159 27.87 -8.10 10.19
N ASP A 160 29.13 -8.07 9.74
CA ASP A 160 29.52 -7.47 8.46
C ASP A 160 28.93 -8.22 7.26
N GLN A 161 28.79 -9.54 7.36
CA GLN A 161 28.11 -10.36 6.37
C GLN A 161 26.59 -10.12 6.38
N VAL A 162 25.98 -10.13 7.57
CA VAL A 162 24.54 -9.91 7.75
C VAL A 162 24.09 -8.54 7.25
N MET A 163 24.91 -7.50 7.47
CA MET A 163 24.62 -6.13 7.08
C MET A 163 25.08 -5.80 5.65
N SER A 164 25.56 -6.80 4.89
CA SER A 164 26.10 -6.59 3.55
C SER A 164 25.00 -6.36 2.50
N ARG A 165 25.32 -5.58 1.46
CA ARG A 165 24.43 -5.38 0.30
C ARG A 165 24.13 -6.69 -0.42
N ARG A 166 25.08 -7.65 -0.42
CA ARG A 166 24.90 -8.96 -1.01
C ARG A 166 23.78 -9.73 -0.32
N GLU A 167 23.75 -9.69 1.00
CA GLU A 167 22.74 -10.38 1.79
C GLU A 167 21.38 -9.70 1.67
N LEU A 168 21.33 -8.37 1.69
CA LEU A 168 20.11 -7.63 1.37
C LEU A 168 19.55 -8.00 -0.02
N GLY A 169 20.42 -8.14 -1.02
CA GLY A 169 20.04 -8.59 -2.36
C GLY A 169 19.40 -9.98 -2.35
N ALA A 170 20.03 -10.95 -1.68
CA ALA A 170 19.49 -12.31 -1.55
C ALA A 170 18.15 -12.35 -0.80
N ALA A 171 17.97 -11.51 0.22
CA ALA A 171 16.68 -11.35 0.90
C ALA A 171 15.61 -10.81 -0.06
N LEU A 172 15.93 -9.78 -0.85
CA LEU A 172 15.00 -9.18 -1.81
C LEU A 172 14.63 -10.15 -2.95
N ASP A 173 15.57 -10.96 -3.43
CA ASP A 173 15.29 -12.04 -4.39
C ASP A 173 14.27 -13.04 -3.81
N ALA A 174 14.47 -13.46 -2.56
CA ALA A 174 13.55 -14.38 -1.88
C ALA A 174 12.16 -13.75 -1.65
N ILE A 175 12.12 -12.48 -1.25
CA ILE A 175 10.88 -11.70 -1.05
C ILE A 175 10.09 -11.60 -2.35
N VAL A 176 10.72 -11.20 -3.46
CA VAL A 176 10.04 -11.04 -4.74
C VAL A 176 9.59 -12.40 -5.29
N GLY A 177 10.39 -13.45 -5.13
CA GLY A 177 9.99 -14.80 -5.51
C GLY A 177 8.77 -15.30 -4.75
N ALA A 178 8.72 -15.07 -3.43
CA ALA A 178 7.56 -15.43 -2.61
C ALA A 178 6.32 -14.58 -2.93
N ALA A 179 6.50 -13.28 -3.15
CA ALA A 179 5.42 -12.38 -3.57
C ALA A 179 4.83 -12.80 -4.91
N TRP A 180 5.67 -13.16 -5.89
CA TRP A 180 5.21 -13.64 -7.19
C TRP A 180 4.39 -14.94 -7.07
N GLN A 181 4.88 -15.91 -6.27
CA GLN A 181 4.13 -17.13 -6.03
C GLN A 181 2.79 -16.88 -5.33
N ALA A 182 2.75 -15.92 -4.41
CA ALA A 182 1.53 -15.52 -3.73
C ALA A 182 0.52 -14.88 -4.68
N VAL A 183 0.98 -14.00 -5.58
CA VAL A 183 0.14 -13.44 -6.66
C VAL A 183 -0.50 -14.54 -7.50
N VAL A 184 0.28 -15.52 -7.97
CA VAL A 184 -0.25 -16.66 -8.73
C VAL A 184 -1.34 -17.40 -7.95
N GLN A 185 -1.15 -17.57 -6.64
CA GLN A 185 -2.10 -18.29 -5.80
C GLN A 185 -3.41 -17.52 -5.55
N THR A 186 -3.41 -16.19 -5.67
CA THR A 186 -4.63 -15.39 -5.43
C THR A 186 -5.80 -15.79 -6.33
N GLU A 187 -5.53 -16.21 -7.57
CA GLU A 187 -6.56 -16.72 -8.49
C GLU A 187 -7.43 -17.80 -7.86
N GLY A 188 -6.83 -18.70 -7.07
CA GLY A 188 -7.52 -19.81 -6.43
C GLY A 188 -8.05 -19.54 -5.02
N GLN A 189 -7.87 -18.32 -4.50
CA GLN A 189 -8.19 -17.98 -3.10
C GLN A 189 -9.54 -17.28 -2.94
N LEU A 190 -9.98 -16.54 -3.97
CA LEU A 190 -11.26 -15.85 -3.98
C LEU A 190 -12.14 -16.36 -5.12
N PRO A 191 -13.44 -16.67 -4.86
CA PRO A 191 -14.34 -17.16 -5.89
C PRO A 191 -14.45 -16.25 -7.12
N ALA A 192 -14.41 -14.93 -6.92
CA ALA A 192 -14.45 -13.95 -8.00
C ALA A 192 -13.21 -14.06 -8.91
N LEU A 193 -12.02 -14.10 -8.32
CA LEU A 193 -10.75 -14.27 -9.04
C LEU A 193 -10.70 -15.61 -9.80
N THR A 194 -11.15 -16.69 -9.16
CA THR A 194 -11.21 -18.03 -9.78
C THR A 194 -12.17 -18.05 -10.97
N ALA A 195 -13.35 -17.45 -10.83
CA ALA A 195 -14.35 -17.44 -11.88
C ALA A 195 -13.92 -16.62 -13.11
N ALA A 196 -13.20 -15.52 -12.88
CA ALA A 196 -12.68 -14.66 -13.93
C ALA A 196 -11.34 -15.13 -14.51
N HIS A 197 -10.70 -16.14 -13.89
CA HIS A 197 -9.36 -16.60 -14.25
C HIS A 197 -8.32 -15.47 -14.25
N VAL A 198 -8.32 -14.68 -13.17
CA VAL A 198 -7.35 -13.60 -12.99
C VAL A 198 -6.72 -13.66 -11.61
N VAL A 199 -5.52 -13.11 -11.49
CA VAL A 199 -4.88 -12.84 -10.19
C VAL A 199 -5.44 -11.55 -9.57
N ASP A 200 -5.12 -11.30 -8.30
CA ASP A 200 -5.50 -10.07 -7.61
C ASP A 200 -4.73 -8.84 -8.13
N ALA A 201 -5.46 -7.79 -8.50
CA ALA A 201 -4.91 -6.52 -8.98
C ALA A 201 -4.03 -5.83 -7.93
N GLY A 202 -4.45 -5.84 -6.66
CA GLY A 202 -3.70 -5.24 -5.56
C GLY A 202 -2.39 -5.97 -5.28
N GLY A 203 -2.43 -7.29 -5.28
CA GLY A 203 -1.27 -8.18 -5.16
C GLY A 203 -0.26 -7.97 -6.27
N MET A 204 -0.74 -7.85 -7.52
CA MET A 204 0.08 -7.47 -8.68
C MET A 204 0.81 -6.15 -8.47
N GLY A 205 0.09 -5.12 -8.03
CA GLY A 205 0.68 -3.82 -7.76
C GLY A 205 1.74 -3.87 -6.66
N LEU A 206 1.49 -4.61 -5.57
CA LEU A 206 2.47 -4.78 -4.50
C LEU A 206 3.73 -5.54 -4.97
N LEU A 207 3.57 -6.57 -5.80
CA LEU A 207 4.69 -7.29 -6.40
C LEU A 207 5.60 -6.33 -7.19
N LEU A 208 5.02 -5.42 -7.98
CA LEU A 208 5.77 -4.42 -8.75
C LEU A 208 6.50 -3.42 -7.84
N VAL A 209 5.88 -3.02 -6.73
CA VAL A 209 6.51 -2.15 -5.73
C VAL A 209 7.70 -2.84 -5.06
N LEU A 210 7.56 -4.11 -4.68
CA LEU A 210 8.63 -4.92 -4.08
C LEU A 210 9.77 -5.18 -5.08
N ASP A 211 9.45 -5.47 -6.34
CA ASP A 211 10.46 -5.65 -7.37
C ASP A 211 11.22 -4.35 -7.67
N SER A 212 10.52 -3.21 -7.64
CA SER A 212 11.16 -1.90 -7.77
C SER A 212 12.18 -1.65 -6.64
N LEU A 213 11.91 -2.14 -5.42
CA LEU A 213 12.87 -2.06 -4.31
C LEU A 213 14.10 -2.93 -4.60
N ARG A 214 13.88 -4.18 -5.01
CA ARG A 214 14.96 -5.11 -5.42
C ARG A 214 15.83 -4.49 -6.51
N ALA A 215 15.22 -4.05 -7.60
CA ALA A 215 15.89 -3.43 -8.74
C ALA A 215 16.72 -2.20 -8.33
N THR A 216 16.16 -1.32 -7.49
CA THR A 216 16.86 -0.13 -6.98
C THR A 216 18.07 -0.49 -6.10
N VAL A 217 17.91 -1.47 -5.20
CA VAL A 217 18.99 -1.93 -4.32
C VAL A 217 20.08 -2.64 -5.11
N MET A 218 19.73 -3.44 -6.11
CA MET A 218 20.66 -4.21 -6.93
C MET A 218 21.29 -3.38 -8.06
N GLY A 219 20.67 -2.26 -8.44
CA GLY A 219 21.08 -1.46 -9.59
C GLY A 219 20.76 -2.15 -10.92
N THR A 220 19.67 -2.91 -10.96
CA THR A 220 19.16 -3.62 -12.13
C THR A 220 17.87 -2.98 -12.62
N SER A 221 17.37 -3.42 -13.79
CA SER A 221 16.00 -3.11 -14.20
C SER A 221 15.01 -4.08 -13.54
N ILE A 222 13.72 -3.76 -13.65
CA ILE A 222 12.62 -4.72 -13.45
C ILE A 222 12.83 -5.91 -14.39
N ASP A 223 12.53 -7.10 -13.89
CA ASP A 223 12.59 -8.31 -14.71
C ASP A 223 11.40 -8.32 -15.69
N PRO A 224 11.62 -8.29 -17.01
CA PRO A 224 10.54 -8.37 -17.98
C PRO A 224 9.68 -9.64 -17.83
N GLY A 225 10.27 -10.74 -17.36
CA GLY A 225 9.58 -11.99 -17.13
C GLY A 225 8.79 -12.06 -15.82
N LEU A 226 8.84 -11.02 -14.98
CA LEU A 226 8.10 -10.97 -13.73
C LEU A 226 6.59 -11.11 -13.95
N LEU A 227 6.11 -10.58 -15.08
CA LEU A 227 4.69 -10.59 -15.44
C LEU A 227 4.29 -11.84 -16.23
N ASP A 228 5.25 -12.65 -16.66
CA ASP A 228 4.98 -13.83 -17.46
C ASP A 228 4.26 -14.89 -16.61
N GLY A 229 3.21 -15.49 -17.18
CA GLY A 229 2.45 -16.55 -16.53
C GLY A 229 1.43 -16.09 -15.48
N LEU A 230 1.21 -14.78 -15.33
CA LEU A 230 0.16 -14.22 -14.48
C LEU A 230 -1.12 -14.07 -15.29
N HIS A 231 -2.15 -14.84 -14.95
CA HIS A 231 -3.41 -14.85 -15.68
C HIS A 231 -4.15 -13.50 -15.57
N GLY A 232 -4.65 -13.00 -16.70
CA GLY A 232 -5.31 -11.71 -16.81
C GLY A 232 -4.36 -10.53 -17.05
N PHE A 233 -3.04 -10.75 -17.03
CA PHE A 233 -2.04 -9.68 -17.15
C PHE A 233 -1.25 -9.66 -18.46
N SER A 234 -1.57 -10.56 -19.39
CA SER A 234 -1.00 -10.52 -20.75
C SER A 234 -1.58 -9.35 -21.55
N ALA A 235 -0.79 -8.78 -22.46
CA ALA A 235 -1.24 -7.70 -23.34
C ALA A 235 -2.41 -8.10 -24.26
N SER A 236 -2.69 -9.40 -24.39
CA SER A 236 -3.80 -9.94 -25.18
C SER A 236 -5.05 -10.26 -24.37
N ASP A 237 -5.00 -10.17 -23.04
CA ASP A 237 -6.10 -10.58 -22.19
C ASP A 237 -7.23 -9.53 -22.25
N PRO A 238 -8.51 -9.96 -22.25
CA PRO A 238 -9.63 -9.04 -22.32
C PRO A 238 -9.81 -8.29 -20.99
N HIS A 239 -10.40 -7.09 -21.06
CA HIS A 239 -10.84 -6.37 -19.87
C HIS A 239 -12.04 -7.11 -19.26
N ILE A 240 -11.90 -7.63 -18.03
CA ILE A 240 -12.91 -8.52 -17.43
C ILE A 240 -14.18 -7.78 -16.97
N HIS A 241 -14.14 -6.45 -17.00
CA HIS A 241 -15.28 -5.58 -16.75
C HIS A 241 -16.32 -5.57 -17.87
N GLU A 242 -15.95 -6.03 -19.08
CA GLU A 242 -16.88 -6.09 -20.21
C GLU A 242 -18.02 -7.08 -19.94
N GLY A 243 -19.18 -6.56 -19.53
CA GLY A 243 -20.39 -7.34 -19.26
C GLY A 243 -20.68 -7.62 -17.78
N LEU A 244 -19.89 -7.06 -16.86
CA LEU A 244 -20.26 -6.97 -15.45
C LEU A 244 -21.24 -5.81 -15.23
N ASP A 245 -22.17 -5.96 -14.29
CA ASP A 245 -23.01 -4.86 -13.85
C ASP A 245 -22.14 -3.82 -13.13
N SER A 246 -22.33 -2.54 -13.44
CA SER A 246 -21.62 -1.45 -12.75
C SER A 246 -21.89 -1.53 -11.24
N PRO A 247 -20.86 -1.40 -10.39
CA PRO A 247 -21.05 -1.45 -8.95
C PRO A 247 -22.03 -0.35 -8.51
N VAL A 248 -22.95 -0.73 -7.62
CA VAL A 248 -23.98 0.17 -7.07
C VAL A 248 -23.52 0.64 -5.70
N GLY A 249 -23.80 1.90 -5.38
CA GLY A 249 -23.49 2.49 -4.08
C GLY A 249 -22.52 3.67 -4.20
N TYR A 250 -21.93 4.01 -3.07
CA TYR A 250 -21.11 5.18 -2.89
C TYR A 250 -19.84 4.83 -2.14
N GLU A 251 -18.75 5.46 -2.55
CA GLU A 251 -17.52 5.53 -1.78
C GLU A 251 -17.53 6.80 -0.93
N LEU A 252 -17.28 6.65 0.37
CA LEU A 252 -17.05 7.76 1.28
C LEU A 252 -15.63 7.69 1.80
N MET A 253 -14.88 8.77 1.62
CA MET A 253 -13.53 8.95 2.13
C MET A 253 -13.42 10.25 2.92
N CYS A 254 -12.75 10.22 4.08
CA CYS A 254 -12.40 11.43 4.81
C CYS A 254 -11.20 11.21 5.73
N SER A 255 -10.71 12.30 6.31
CA SER A 255 -9.88 12.24 7.51
C SER A 255 -10.67 12.73 8.71
N ILE A 256 -10.45 12.17 9.90
CA ILE A 256 -11.20 12.56 11.10
C ILE A 256 -10.33 12.38 12.36
N SER A 257 -10.33 13.36 13.27
CA SER A 257 -9.57 13.29 14.50
C SER A 257 -10.40 12.71 15.64
N LEU A 258 -10.07 11.49 16.08
CA LEU A 258 -10.83 10.73 17.09
C LEU A 258 -9.88 10.06 18.09
N ASP A 259 -10.33 9.91 19.33
CA ASP A 259 -9.68 8.98 20.26
C ASP A 259 -9.88 7.52 19.78
N PRO A 260 -9.01 6.58 20.21
CA PRO A 260 -9.07 5.20 19.72
C PRO A 260 -10.40 4.47 19.97
N LEU A 261 -11.13 4.78 21.06
CA LEU A 261 -12.39 4.12 21.38
C LEU A 261 -13.52 4.61 20.46
N THR A 262 -13.59 5.92 20.25
CA THR A 262 -14.55 6.52 19.30
C THR A 262 -14.27 6.04 17.87
N ALA A 263 -13.00 5.96 17.50
CA ALA A 263 -12.56 5.42 16.21
C ALA A 263 -13.01 3.95 16.03
N ALA A 264 -12.77 3.08 17.01
CA ALA A 264 -13.20 1.68 16.96
C ALA A 264 -14.73 1.55 16.86
N THR A 265 -15.48 2.41 17.57
CA THR A 265 -16.95 2.43 17.52
C THR A 265 -17.45 2.84 16.13
N LEU A 266 -16.92 3.92 15.57
CA LEU A 266 -17.27 4.38 14.22
C LEU A 266 -16.98 3.28 13.18
N ARG A 267 -15.81 2.64 13.26
CA ARG A 267 -15.45 1.55 12.35
C ARG A 267 -16.42 0.39 12.42
N PHE A 268 -16.88 0.02 13.62
CA PHE A 268 -17.88 -1.03 13.81
C PHE A 268 -19.23 -0.63 13.21
N GLU A 269 -19.72 0.59 13.47
CA GLU A 269 -20.98 1.08 12.92
C GLU A 269 -20.95 1.16 11.38
N LEU A 270 -19.82 1.57 10.78
CA LEU A 270 -19.66 1.60 9.33
C LEU A 270 -19.58 0.20 8.71
N ASN A 271 -18.97 -0.77 9.39
CA ASN A 271 -18.90 -2.16 8.93
C ASN A 271 -20.25 -2.88 8.97
N ASP A 272 -21.19 -2.44 9.82
CA ASP A 272 -22.57 -2.95 9.80
C ASP A 272 -23.39 -2.35 8.63
N MET A 273 -22.98 -1.17 8.16
CA MET A 273 -23.68 -0.42 7.11
C MET A 273 -23.20 -0.74 5.69
N GLY A 274 -21.95 -1.13 5.53
CA GLY A 274 -21.37 -1.37 4.22
C GLY A 274 -20.07 -2.17 4.29
N ASP A 275 -19.41 -2.24 3.14
CA ASP A 275 -18.27 -3.11 2.92
C ASP A 275 -16.99 -2.29 2.71
N SER A 276 -15.87 -2.99 2.53
CA SER A 276 -14.60 -2.36 2.17
C SER A 276 -14.11 -1.32 3.20
N VAL A 277 -14.51 -1.44 4.47
CA VAL A 277 -14.14 -0.48 5.51
C VAL A 277 -12.65 -0.60 5.84
N ILE A 278 -11.92 0.49 5.61
CA ILE A 278 -10.55 0.67 6.09
C ILE A 278 -10.47 1.93 6.95
N MET A 279 -9.85 1.80 8.12
CA MET A 279 -9.61 2.91 9.02
C MET A 279 -8.23 2.83 9.63
N SER A 280 -7.39 3.83 9.33
CA SER A 280 -5.96 3.81 9.66
C SER A 280 -5.51 5.12 10.32
N PRO A 281 -4.68 5.07 11.38
CA PRO A 281 -4.16 6.28 11.99
C PRO A 281 -3.10 6.95 11.09
N VAL A 282 -3.19 8.27 10.96
CA VAL A 282 -2.25 9.14 10.26
C VAL A 282 -1.26 9.71 11.28
N GLY A 283 -0.19 8.95 11.55
CA GLY A 283 0.89 9.34 12.48
C GLY A 283 0.84 8.66 13.86
N THR A 284 1.87 8.91 14.67
CA THR A 284 2.15 8.29 15.99
C THR A 284 1.73 9.17 17.17
N SER A 285 0.77 10.09 16.97
CA SER A 285 0.47 11.15 17.95
C SER A 285 -0.18 10.66 19.26
N GLY A 286 -0.67 9.42 19.30
CA GLY A 286 -1.17 8.81 20.54
C GLY A 286 -0.07 8.35 21.50
N GLU A 287 1.07 7.90 20.98
CA GLU A 287 2.14 7.32 21.80
C GLU A 287 3.13 8.40 22.30
N GLU A 288 3.36 9.46 21.51
CA GLU A 288 4.25 10.57 21.90
C GLU A 288 3.69 11.46 23.01
N SER A 289 2.36 11.53 23.15
CA SER A 289 1.71 12.36 24.19
C SER A 289 1.63 11.66 25.56
N GLY A 290 1.80 10.34 25.61
CA GLY A 290 1.66 9.55 26.85
C GLY A 290 0.23 9.52 27.41
N GLU A 291 -0.76 10.06 26.70
CA GLU A 291 -2.16 10.10 27.10
C GLU A 291 -2.96 9.00 26.37
N PRO A 292 -3.50 7.99 27.07
CA PRO A 292 -4.12 6.81 26.45
C PRO A 292 -5.38 7.10 25.60
N ASN A 293 -5.89 8.34 25.60
CA ASN A 293 -7.08 8.76 24.84
C ASN A 293 -6.83 10.04 24.03
N ALA A 294 -5.57 10.39 23.73
CA ALA A 294 -5.30 11.53 22.87
C ALA A 294 -5.93 11.30 21.48
N PRO A 295 -6.58 12.32 20.89
CA PRO A 295 -7.13 12.20 19.55
C PRO A 295 -6.00 11.96 18.55
N VAL A 296 -6.20 10.99 17.67
CA VAL A 296 -5.34 10.70 16.53
C VAL A 296 -6.12 11.01 15.26
N ARG A 297 -5.46 11.51 14.24
CA ARG A 297 -6.08 11.69 12.92
C ARG A 297 -6.21 10.33 12.26
N TRP A 298 -7.39 9.97 11.78
CA TRP A 298 -7.68 8.71 11.09
C TRP A 298 -8.00 9.00 9.63
N ARG A 299 -7.51 8.17 8.72
CA ARG A 299 -8.00 8.08 7.34
C ARG A 299 -9.07 7.00 7.29
N LEU A 300 -10.24 7.37 6.77
CA LEU A 300 -11.40 6.49 6.62
C LEU A 300 -11.73 6.34 5.14
N HIS A 301 -12.04 5.11 4.75
CA HIS A 301 -12.71 4.76 3.50
C HIS A 301 -13.77 3.71 3.80
N VAL A 302 -14.95 3.86 3.21
CA VAL A 302 -16.03 2.85 3.23
C VAL A 302 -16.83 2.88 1.93
N HIS A 303 -17.34 1.71 1.51
CA HIS A 303 -18.35 1.60 0.46
C HIS A 303 -19.72 1.33 1.09
N VAL A 304 -20.73 2.13 0.74
CA VAL A 304 -22.09 2.07 1.31
C VAL A 304 -23.17 2.25 0.26
N ASP A 305 -24.34 1.65 0.48
CA ASP A 305 -25.53 1.92 -0.34
C ASP A 305 -26.14 3.31 -0.06
N ASP A 306 -26.13 3.75 1.21
CA ASP A 306 -26.67 5.03 1.67
C ASP A 306 -25.56 5.93 2.23
N HIS A 307 -25.00 6.78 1.36
CA HIS A 307 -23.96 7.72 1.75
C HIS A 307 -24.41 8.74 2.80
N ALA A 308 -25.70 9.09 2.85
CA ALA A 308 -26.22 10.09 3.79
C ALA A 308 -26.24 9.54 5.22
N ALA A 309 -26.59 8.26 5.37
CA ALA A 309 -26.51 7.57 6.65
C ALA A 309 -25.05 7.43 7.13
N ALA A 310 -24.13 7.08 6.23
CA ALA A 310 -22.70 6.98 6.56
C ALA A 310 -22.11 8.34 6.95
N GLU A 311 -22.41 9.40 6.19
CA GLU A 311 -21.97 10.77 6.51
C GLU A 311 -22.50 11.21 7.89
N ALA A 312 -23.76 10.89 8.22
CA ALA A 312 -24.33 11.21 9.52
C ALA A 312 -23.59 10.49 10.67
N LEU A 313 -23.18 9.23 10.49
CA LEU A 313 -22.36 8.50 11.46
C LEU A 313 -20.98 9.15 11.65
N VAL A 314 -20.30 9.49 10.55
CA VAL A 314 -19.00 10.16 10.59
C VAL A 314 -19.10 11.49 11.33
N ARG A 315 -20.09 12.33 11.00
CA ARG A 315 -20.31 13.63 11.65
C ARG A 315 -20.74 13.53 13.10
N LYS A 316 -21.41 12.44 13.48
CA LYS A 316 -21.75 12.14 14.88
C LYS A 316 -20.50 11.80 15.70
N ALA A 317 -19.51 11.12 15.09
CA ALA A 317 -18.26 10.77 15.75
C ALA A 317 -17.31 11.98 15.90
N GLY A 318 -17.27 12.89 14.92
CA GLY A 318 -16.43 14.09 14.94
C GLY A 318 -16.54 14.91 13.66
N GLU A 319 -15.71 15.95 13.51
CA GLU A 319 -15.72 16.80 12.31
C GLU A 319 -14.82 16.19 11.22
N PRO A 320 -15.36 15.79 10.04
CA PRO A 320 -14.55 15.24 8.97
C PRO A 320 -13.82 16.33 8.18
N GLU A 321 -12.57 16.04 7.84
CA GLU A 321 -11.71 16.80 6.94
C GLU A 321 -11.68 16.13 5.56
N ASN A 322 -11.68 16.93 4.49
CA ASN A 322 -11.58 16.45 3.11
C ASN A 322 -12.57 15.30 2.81
N LEU A 323 -13.82 15.44 3.27
CA LEU A 323 -14.89 14.49 2.98
C LEU A 323 -15.16 14.49 1.47
N VAL A 324 -14.99 13.34 0.85
CA VAL A 324 -15.31 13.08 -0.55
C VAL A 324 -16.30 11.92 -0.59
N ILE A 325 -17.36 12.11 -1.38
CA ILE A 325 -18.36 11.07 -1.65
C ILE A 325 -18.43 10.90 -3.17
N THR A 326 -18.19 9.68 -3.64
CA THR A 326 -18.15 9.34 -5.08
C THR A 326 -19.19 8.28 -5.39
N SER A 327 -19.93 8.43 -6.49
CA SER A 327 -20.82 7.37 -7.01
C SER A 327 -20.00 6.26 -7.66
N LEU A 328 -20.28 5.00 -7.32
CA LEU A 328 -19.63 3.84 -7.93
C LEU A 328 -20.14 3.54 -9.35
N GLN A 329 -21.31 4.09 -9.74
CA GLN A 329 -21.90 3.87 -11.07
C GLN A 329 -21.37 4.83 -12.15
N ASP A 330 -21.03 6.07 -11.77
CA ASP A 330 -20.65 7.15 -12.68
C ASP A 330 -19.62 8.08 -12.00
N PRO A 331 -18.32 7.72 -11.96
CA PRO A 331 -17.28 8.51 -11.30
C PRO A 331 -17.06 9.91 -11.91
N GLU A 332 -17.57 10.19 -13.11
CA GLU A 332 -17.47 11.52 -13.76
C GLU A 332 -18.39 12.61 -13.17
N THR A 333 -19.25 12.30 -12.18
CA THR A 333 -20.28 13.25 -11.68
C THR A 333 -20.01 13.91 -10.33
N ALA A 334 -18.91 13.59 -9.63
CA ALA A 334 -18.54 14.26 -8.38
C ALA A 334 -17.54 15.40 -8.63
N GLY A 335 -18.07 16.59 -8.94
CA GLY A 335 -17.32 17.86 -9.06
C GLY A 335 -17.26 18.66 -7.76
#